data_AF-A0A926AZ56-F1
#
_entry.id   AF-A0A926AZ56-F1
#
_cell.length_a   1.000
_cell.length_b   1.000
_cell.length_c   1.000
_cell.angle_alpha   90.00
_cell.angle_beta   90.00
_cell.angle_gamma   90.00
#
_symmetry.space_group_name_H-M   'P 1'
#
loop_
_entity.id
_entity.type
_entity.pdbx_description
1 polymer ?
#
loop_
_entity_poly.entity_id
_entity_poly.type
_entity_poly.pdbx_seq_one_letter_code
_entity_poly.pdbx_strand_id
1 'polypeptide(L)'
;MTHSNIRVPEVLTHEDWPLSAAQSLWENVRQVHALEHATIWVLSEQTQIHLGGASTDRGFFVYGQVDSGDLLRAAHQALRRINQGEERLAVHPRCGTNLSVGMLLTAAMSLGVGLFLPRRPLPQLLGAVAAAFTAAQIAGELGAMAQRHLTTSIPRNLEIVGVKTLTDWLGRRSHFVEVSYISR
;
A
#
# COMPACT_ATOMS: atom_id res chain seq x y z
N MET A 1 -29.49 -55.21 -6.89
CA MET A 1 -30.01 -53.89 -6.49
C MET A 1 -28.82 -52.97 -6.28
N THR A 2 -28.49 -52.17 -7.29
CA THR A 2 -27.36 -51.23 -7.31
C THR A 2 -27.91 -49.83 -7.05
N HIS A 3 -27.63 -49.26 -5.88
CA HIS A 3 -27.93 -47.86 -5.61
C HIS A 3 -26.80 -47.00 -6.20
N SER A 4 -27.12 -46.30 -7.29
CA SER A 4 -26.25 -45.31 -7.92
C SER A 4 -26.14 -44.08 -7.02
N ASN A 5 -24.92 -43.75 -6.62
CA ASN A 5 -24.57 -42.56 -5.85
C ASN A 5 -24.46 -41.37 -6.81
N ILE A 6 -25.53 -40.59 -6.95
CA ILE A 6 -25.53 -39.36 -7.74
C ILE A 6 -25.01 -38.24 -6.85
N ARG A 7 -23.72 -37.90 -7.02
CA ARG A 7 -23.14 -36.66 -6.48
C ARG A 7 -23.81 -35.49 -7.21
N VAL A 8 -24.59 -34.71 -6.48
CA VAL A 8 -25.10 -33.42 -6.96
C VAL A 8 -23.89 -32.49 -7.09
N PRO A 9 -23.62 -31.89 -8.27
CA PRO A 9 -22.53 -30.94 -8.41
C PRO A 9 -22.86 -29.68 -7.61
N GLU A 10 -21.90 -29.23 -6.81
CA GLU A 10 -21.94 -27.95 -6.10
C GLU A 10 -22.12 -26.84 -7.13
N VAL A 11 -23.32 -26.27 -7.14
CA VAL A 11 -23.69 -25.15 -8.01
C VAL A 11 -22.86 -23.95 -7.57
N LEU A 12 -21.87 -23.57 -8.39
CA LEU A 12 -21.24 -22.25 -8.35
C LEU A 12 -22.34 -21.21 -8.63
N THR A 13 -22.78 -20.48 -7.61
CA THR A 13 -23.77 -19.42 -7.76
C THR A 13 -23.13 -18.20 -8.42
N HIS A 14 -23.69 -17.82 -9.56
CA HIS A 14 -23.20 -16.75 -10.45
C HIS A 14 -23.54 -15.32 -9.94
N GLU A 15 -23.86 -15.15 -8.65
CA GLU A 15 -24.43 -13.91 -8.06
C GLU A 15 -23.39 -12.97 -7.39
N ASP A 16 -22.15 -13.39 -7.16
CA ASP A 16 -21.12 -12.60 -6.43
C ASP A 16 -20.04 -11.97 -7.33
N TRP A 17 -20.26 -11.98 -8.65
CA TRP A 17 -19.26 -11.75 -9.70
C TRP A 17 -18.55 -10.37 -9.72
N PRO A 18 -19.12 -9.24 -9.25
CA PRO A 18 -18.36 -7.97 -9.16
C PRO A 18 -17.63 -7.77 -7.83
N LEU A 19 -18.22 -8.22 -6.72
CA LEU A 19 -17.66 -7.99 -5.37
C LEU A 19 -16.45 -8.88 -5.10
N SER A 20 -16.51 -10.14 -5.52
CA SER A 20 -15.38 -11.08 -5.41
C SER A 20 -14.16 -10.62 -6.22
N ALA A 21 -14.37 -10.13 -7.43
CA ALA A 21 -13.33 -9.55 -8.27
C ALA A 21 -12.73 -8.27 -7.67
N ALA A 22 -13.57 -7.39 -7.12
CA ALA A 22 -13.07 -6.19 -6.43
C ALA A 22 -12.26 -6.55 -5.17
N GLN A 23 -12.69 -7.54 -4.40
CA GLN A 23 -11.98 -8.02 -3.21
C GLN A 23 -10.62 -8.65 -3.57
N SER A 24 -10.56 -9.43 -4.66
CA SER A 24 -9.29 -10.02 -5.10
C SER A 24 -8.32 -8.94 -5.59
N LEU A 25 -8.78 -7.96 -6.38
CA LEU A 25 -7.97 -6.81 -6.80
C LEU A 25 -7.45 -6.00 -5.61
N TRP A 26 -8.31 -5.76 -4.62
CA TRP A 26 -7.93 -5.06 -3.39
C TRP A 26 -6.83 -5.81 -2.63
N GLU A 27 -7.00 -7.10 -2.41
CA GLU A 27 -6.00 -7.93 -1.73
C GLU A 27 -4.69 -8.01 -2.51
N ASN A 28 -4.75 -8.10 -3.84
CA ASN A 28 -3.60 -8.08 -4.72
C ASN A 28 -2.78 -6.81 -4.55
N VAL A 29 -3.43 -5.63 -4.58
CA VAL A 29 -2.77 -4.33 -4.36
C VAL A 29 -2.13 -4.28 -2.97
N ARG A 30 -2.81 -4.75 -1.92
CA ARG A 30 -2.27 -4.77 -0.56
C ARG A 30 -0.99 -5.60 -0.44
N GLN A 31 -0.94 -6.76 -1.08
CA GLN A 31 0.24 -7.61 -1.07
C GLN A 31 1.41 -6.98 -1.83
N VAL A 32 1.13 -6.41 -3.00
CA VAL A 32 2.13 -5.71 -3.80
C VAL A 32 2.68 -4.48 -3.05
N HIS A 33 1.81 -3.75 -2.35
CA HIS A 33 2.19 -2.58 -1.56
C HIS A 33 3.08 -2.93 -0.36
N ALA A 34 2.82 -4.06 0.31
CA ALA A 34 3.73 -4.56 1.35
C ALA A 34 5.12 -4.90 0.77
N LEU A 35 5.17 -5.52 -0.42
CA LEU A 35 6.42 -5.84 -1.10
C LEU A 35 7.17 -4.58 -1.54
N GLU A 36 6.47 -3.55 -2.04
CA GLU A 36 7.04 -2.25 -2.37
C GLU A 36 7.74 -1.64 -1.13
N HIS A 37 7.02 -1.55 -0.01
CA HIS A 37 7.57 -1.03 1.25
C HIS A 37 8.81 -1.80 1.69
N ALA A 38 8.74 -3.13 1.67
CA ALA A 38 9.86 -3.97 2.06
C ALA A 38 11.07 -3.79 1.13
N THR A 39 10.83 -3.62 -0.17
CA THR A 39 11.89 -3.36 -1.16
C THR A 39 12.56 -2.01 -0.91
N ILE A 40 11.79 -0.96 -0.64
CA ILE A 40 12.31 0.37 -0.31
C ILE A 40 13.11 0.33 1.00
N TRP A 41 12.68 -0.43 2.00
CA TRP A 41 13.45 -0.64 3.23
C TRP A 41 14.81 -1.26 2.95
N VAL A 42 14.85 -2.37 2.19
CA VAL A 42 16.11 -3.05 1.83
C VAL A 42 17.04 -2.12 1.05
N LEU A 43 16.52 -1.34 0.10
CA LEU A 43 17.33 -0.38 -0.66
C LEU A 43 17.87 0.76 0.22
N SER A 44 17.06 1.22 1.17
CA SER A 44 17.43 2.29 2.11
C SER A 44 18.50 1.85 3.12
N GLU A 45 18.61 0.54 3.40
CA GLU A 45 19.70 -0.04 4.20
C GLU A 45 21.04 0.00 3.45
N GLN A 46 21.01 -0.10 2.12
CA GLN A 46 22.21 -0.16 1.29
C GLN A 46 22.72 1.22 0.86
N THR A 47 21.81 2.19 0.71
CA THR A 47 22.11 3.51 0.14
C THR A 47 21.23 4.59 0.76
N GLN A 48 21.77 5.81 0.94
CA GLN A 48 21.01 6.96 1.47
C GLN A 48 20.21 7.67 0.36
N ILE A 49 19.50 6.92 -0.46
CA ILE A 49 18.69 7.47 -1.57
C ILE A 49 17.23 7.64 -1.15
N HIS A 50 16.64 8.75 -1.58
CA HIS A 50 15.21 8.97 -1.44
C HIS A 50 14.48 8.31 -2.61
N LEU A 51 13.83 7.18 -2.33
CA LEU A 51 12.96 6.50 -3.28
C LEU A 51 11.49 6.79 -2.96
N GLY A 52 10.71 7.00 -4.01
CA GLY A 52 9.26 6.93 -3.97
C GLY A 52 8.79 5.62 -4.61
N GLY A 53 7.57 5.20 -4.29
CA GLY A 53 6.95 4.06 -4.95
C GLY A 53 5.46 4.24 -5.15
N ALA A 54 4.90 3.40 -6.04
CA ALA A 54 3.48 3.32 -6.29
C ALA A 54 3.08 1.90 -6.73
N SER A 55 2.12 1.32 -6.02
CA SER A 55 1.70 -0.07 -6.23
C SER A 55 0.47 -0.21 -7.13
N THR A 56 0.42 -1.34 -7.85
CA THR A 56 -0.69 -1.80 -8.67
C THR A 56 -1.05 -3.24 -8.29
N ASP A 57 -2.04 -3.83 -8.93
CA ASP A 57 -2.39 -5.26 -8.77
C ASP A 57 -1.42 -6.20 -9.51
N ARG A 58 -0.41 -5.69 -10.23
CA ARG A 58 0.53 -6.52 -11.01
C ARG A 58 2.00 -6.23 -10.74
N GLY A 59 2.28 -5.36 -9.79
CA GLY A 59 3.63 -4.88 -9.52
C GLY A 59 3.65 -3.46 -9.00
N PHE A 60 4.84 -2.94 -8.78
CA PHE A 60 5.01 -1.61 -8.22
C PHE A 60 6.09 -0.83 -8.97
N PHE A 61 5.89 0.48 -9.02
CA PHE A 61 6.87 1.42 -9.53
C PHE A 61 7.81 1.86 -8.41
N VAL A 62 9.07 2.04 -8.77
CA VAL A 62 10.08 2.70 -7.96
C VAL A 62 10.60 3.92 -8.72
N TYR A 63 10.55 5.06 -8.06
CA TYR A 63 11.00 6.35 -8.58
C TYR A 63 12.25 6.79 -7.83
N GLY A 64 13.31 7.11 -8.58
CA GLY A 64 14.58 7.55 -8.04
C GLY A 64 15.77 6.97 -8.81
N GLN A 65 16.98 7.32 -8.39
CA GLN A 65 18.20 6.79 -8.99
C GLN A 65 18.56 5.46 -8.33
N VAL A 66 18.19 4.35 -8.98
CA VAL A 66 18.54 2.99 -8.56
C VAL A 66 18.91 2.16 -9.78
N ASP A 67 19.91 1.28 -9.65
CA ASP A 67 20.22 0.31 -10.70
C ASP A 67 19.14 -0.79 -10.75
N SER A 68 18.75 -1.23 -11.95
CA SER A 68 17.72 -2.26 -12.09
C SER A 68 18.13 -3.61 -11.49
N GLY A 69 19.42 -3.95 -11.51
CA GLY A 69 19.96 -5.16 -10.90
C GLY A 69 19.97 -5.08 -9.37
N ASP A 70 20.34 -3.92 -8.81
CA ASP A 70 20.22 -3.67 -7.36
C ASP A 70 18.76 -3.74 -6.91
N LEU A 71 17.85 -3.10 -7.65
CA LEU A 71 16.41 -3.14 -7.37
C LEU A 71 15.85 -4.57 -7.40
N LEU A 72 16.20 -5.36 -8.41
CA LEU A 72 15.76 -6.76 -8.50
C LEU A 72 16.27 -7.60 -7.32
N ARG A 73 17.56 -7.45 -6.95
CA ARG A 73 18.14 -8.13 -5.78
C ARG A 73 17.44 -7.72 -4.49
N ALA A 74 17.20 -6.43 -4.31
CA ALA A 74 16.51 -5.90 -3.14
C ALA A 74 15.07 -6.39 -3.04
N ALA A 75 14.34 -6.44 -4.17
CA ALA A 75 12.97 -6.94 -4.21
C ALA A 75 12.91 -8.42 -3.80
N HIS A 76 13.81 -9.27 -4.33
CA HIS A 76 13.88 -10.67 -3.90
C HIS A 76 14.27 -10.82 -2.42
N GLN A 77 15.21 -10.01 -1.92
CA GLN A 77 15.59 -10.02 -0.51
C GLN A 77 14.41 -9.59 0.37
N ALA A 78 13.69 -8.55 -0.01
CA ALA A 78 12.51 -8.05 0.67
C ALA A 78 11.39 -9.10 0.73
N LEU A 79 11.08 -9.74 -0.40
CA LEU A 79 10.08 -10.81 -0.48
C LEU A 79 10.43 -11.98 0.45
N ARG A 80 11.71 -12.37 0.52
CA ARG A 80 12.15 -13.41 1.46
C ARG A 80 12.00 -12.97 2.92
N ARG A 81 12.52 -11.79 3.28
CA ARG A 81 12.53 -11.28 4.66
C ARG A 81 11.12 -11.10 5.22
N ILE A 82 10.22 -10.51 4.43
CA ILE A 82 8.84 -10.27 4.87
C ILE A 82 8.07 -11.59 5.07
N ASN A 83 8.30 -12.60 4.22
CA ASN A 83 7.72 -13.93 4.39
C ASN A 83 8.37 -14.75 5.52
N GLN A 84 9.59 -14.37 5.95
CA GLN A 84 10.28 -14.97 7.10
C GLN A 84 9.88 -14.33 8.45
N GLY A 85 8.90 -13.42 8.46
CA GLY A 85 8.35 -12.82 9.68
C GLY A 85 8.82 -11.40 9.97
N GLU A 86 9.61 -10.77 9.10
CA GLU A 86 9.91 -9.33 9.20
C GLU A 86 8.72 -8.47 8.73
N GLU A 87 7.53 -8.69 9.29
CA GLU A 87 6.27 -8.04 8.87
C GLU A 87 6.30 -6.51 9.04
N ARG A 88 7.17 -5.98 9.90
CA ARG A 88 7.42 -4.53 10.03
C ARG A 88 7.82 -3.87 8.71
N LEU A 89 8.39 -4.64 7.78
CA LEU A 89 8.77 -4.18 6.44
C LEU A 89 7.54 -3.81 5.58
N ALA A 90 6.35 -4.29 5.92
CA ALA A 90 5.11 -3.92 5.26
C ALA A 90 4.67 -2.48 5.53
N VAL A 91 5.25 -1.79 6.53
CA VAL A 91 4.86 -0.43 6.92
C VAL A 91 6.03 0.51 6.69
N HIS A 92 5.78 1.63 6.01
CA HIS A 92 6.81 2.61 5.71
C HIS A 92 6.42 4.01 6.23
N PRO A 93 7.34 4.74 6.91
CA PRO A 93 7.04 6.04 7.51
C PRO A 93 6.72 7.13 6.47
N ARG A 94 7.21 6.98 5.23
CA ARG A 94 6.96 7.92 4.12
C ARG A 94 5.90 7.45 3.13
N CYS A 95 5.05 6.48 3.51
CA CYS A 95 3.95 6.01 2.68
C CYS A 95 2.91 7.11 2.44
N GLY A 96 2.36 7.19 1.23
CA GLY A 96 1.27 8.12 0.89
C GLY A 96 0.03 7.96 1.77
N THR A 97 -0.25 6.75 2.30
CA THR A 97 -1.32 6.50 3.26
C THR A 97 -1.23 7.40 4.49
N ASN A 98 -0.02 7.71 4.99
CA ASN A 98 0.17 8.59 6.14
C ASN A 98 -0.28 10.02 5.82
N LEU A 99 0.03 10.51 4.61
CA LEU A 99 -0.39 11.83 4.15
C LEU A 99 -1.91 11.89 4.00
N SER A 100 -2.52 10.88 3.37
CA SER A 100 -3.98 10.80 3.20
C SER A 100 -4.71 10.78 4.55
N VAL A 101 -4.23 10.00 5.51
CA VAL A 101 -4.79 9.97 6.87
C VAL A 101 -4.63 11.33 7.56
N GLY A 102 -3.48 11.98 7.46
CA GLY A 102 -3.26 13.32 8.01
C GLY A 102 -4.20 14.37 7.42
N MET A 103 -4.41 14.35 6.10
CA MET A 103 -5.35 15.24 5.42
C MET A 103 -6.80 15.01 5.88
N LEU A 104 -7.21 13.75 5.99
CA LEU A 104 -8.55 13.38 6.45
C LEU A 104 -8.80 13.85 7.90
N LEU A 105 -7.84 13.62 8.79
CA LEU A 105 -7.91 14.07 10.19
C LEU A 105 -7.97 15.60 10.28
N THR A 106 -7.11 16.29 9.54
CA THR A 106 -7.09 17.76 9.49
C THR A 106 -8.44 18.30 9.02
N ALA A 107 -9.00 17.72 7.95
CA ALA A 107 -10.31 18.10 7.43
C ALA A 107 -11.43 17.85 8.44
N ALA A 108 -11.47 16.65 9.03
CA ALA A 108 -12.49 16.29 10.03
C ALA A 108 -12.46 17.20 11.26
N MET A 109 -11.27 17.50 11.77
CA MET A 109 -11.09 18.41 12.91
C MET A 109 -11.45 19.85 12.55
N SER A 110 -11.07 20.32 11.37
CA SER A 110 -11.42 21.66 10.88
C SER A 110 -12.92 21.82 10.67
N LEU A 111 -13.62 20.78 10.21
CA LEU A 111 -15.08 20.75 10.18
C LEU A 111 -15.66 20.88 11.60
N GLY A 112 -15.09 20.17 12.58
CA GLY A 112 -15.44 20.33 13.99
C GLY A 112 -15.29 21.77 14.48
N VAL A 113 -14.20 22.45 14.13
CA VAL A 113 -13.99 23.88 14.44
C VAL A 113 -15.12 24.74 13.86
N GLY A 114 -15.51 24.50 12.61
CA GLY A 114 -16.61 25.23 11.96
C GLY A 114 -18.00 24.97 12.57
N LEU A 115 -18.19 23.81 13.19
CA LEU A 115 -19.45 23.40 13.83
C LEU A 115 -19.56 23.86 15.29
N PHE A 116 -18.46 23.82 16.05
CA PHE A 116 -18.47 24.00 17.50
C PHE A 116 -17.90 25.34 18.00
N LEU A 117 -17.07 26.04 17.21
CA LEU A 117 -16.55 27.36 17.60
C LEU A 117 -17.39 28.51 17.03
N PRO A 118 -17.36 29.71 17.66
CA PRO A 118 -18.00 30.90 17.12
C PRO A 118 -17.53 31.21 15.69
N ARG A 119 -18.45 31.65 14.82
CA ARG A 119 -18.15 32.03 13.43
C ARG A 119 -17.49 33.41 13.31
N ARG A 120 -16.46 33.65 14.12
CA ARG A 120 -15.61 34.84 14.07
C ARG A 120 -14.22 34.45 13.54
N PRO A 121 -13.53 35.33 12.80
CA PRO A 121 -12.30 34.98 12.10
C PRO A 121 -11.18 34.49 13.03
N LEU A 122 -10.98 35.13 14.19
CA LEU A 122 -9.90 34.77 15.10
C LEU A 122 -10.08 33.38 15.76
N PRO A 123 -11.23 33.05 16.39
CA PRO A 123 -11.47 31.69 16.90
C PRO A 123 -11.38 30.60 15.82
N GLN A 124 -11.89 30.87 14.61
CA GLN A 124 -11.82 29.93 13.49
C GLN A 124 -10.38 29.68 13.05
N LEU A 125 -9.58 30.75 12.92
CA LEU A 125 -8.16 30.63 12.57
C LEU A 125 -7.38 29.85 13.63
N LEU A 126 -7.50 30.23 14.91
CA LEU A 126 -6.80 29.54 16.00
C LEU A 126 -7.25 28.08 16.12
N GLY A 127 -8.55 27.83 15.98
CA GLY A 127 -9.11 26.47 15.96
C GLY A 127 -8.56 25.64 14.79
N ALA A 128 -8.49 26.20 13.58
CA ALA A 128 -7.95 25.52 12.42
C ALA A 128 -6.45 25.22 12.55
N VAL A 129 -5.66 26.16 13.10
CA VAL A 129 -4.24 25.93 13.39
C VAL A 129 -4.08 24.81 14.44
N ALA A 130 -4.86 24.85 15.52
CA ALA A 130 -4.84 23.81 16.53
C ALA A 130 -5.24 22.45 15.94
N ALA A 131 -6.31 22.40 15.13
CA ALA A 131 -6.76 21.20 14.45
C ALA A 131 -5.67 20.60 13.55
N ALA A 132 -5.02 21.42 12.72
CA ALA A 132 -3.92 20.97 11.87
C ALA A 132 -2.72 20.45 12.68
N PHE A 133 -2.34 21.15 13.75
CA PHE A 133 -1.27 20.71 14.63
C PHE A 133 -1.60 19.38 15.32
N THR A 134 -2.80 19.25 15.89
CA THR A 134 -3.24 18.00 16.53
C THR A 134 -3.29 16.86 15.53
N ALA A 135 -3.85 17.08 14.33
CA ALA A 135 -3.90 16.08 13.27
C ALA A 135 -2.48 15.61 12.88
N ALA A 136 -1.53 16.53 12.72
CA ALA A 136 -0.15 16.21 12.37
C ALA A 136 0.53 15.29 13.42
N GLN A 137 0.25 15.51 14.71
CA GLN A 137 0.83 14.71 15.80
C GLN A 137 0.34 13.25 15.80
N ILE A 138 -0.93 13.02 15.46
CA ILE A 138 -1.53 11.66 15.48
C ILE A 138 -1.51 10.95 14.12
N ALA A 139 -1.27 11.69 13.02
CA ALA A 139 -1.33 11.16 11.65
C ALA A 139 -0.34 10.02 11.41
N GLY A 140 0.86 10.07 12.00
CA GLY A 140 1.86 9.03 11.83
C GLY A 140 1.43 7.68 12.39
N GLU A 141 0.88 7.66 13.59
CA GLU A 141 0.44 6.42 14.26
C GLU A 141 -0.81 5.83 13.60
N LEU A 142 -1.81 6.68 13.32
CA LEU A 142 -3.03 6.26 12.64
C LEU A 142 -2.77 5.86 11.19
N GLY A 143 -1.85 6.56 10.52
CA GLY A 143 -1.36 6.19 9.19
C GLY A 143 -0.69 4.82 9.18
N ALA A 144 0.20 4.54 10.14
CA ALA A 144 0.81 3.23 10.30
C ALA A 144 -0.23 2.14 10.60
N MET A 145 -1.26 2.44 11.40
CA MET A 145 -2.36 1.51 11.65
C MET A 145 -3.16 1.21 10.36
N ALA A 146 -3.50 2.25 9.59
CA ALA A 146 -4.17 2.12 8.31
C ALA A 146 -3.32 1.31 7.31
N GLN A 147 -2.00 1.52 7.30
CA GLN A 147 -1.10 0.70 6.49
C GLN A 147 -1.21 -0.78 6.85
N ARG A 148 -1.05 -1.14 8.14
CA ARG A 148 -1.09 -2.54 8.59
C ARG A 148 -2.41 -3.25 8.30
N HIS A 149 -3.53 -2.55 8.49
CA HIS A 149 -4.85 -3.21 8.49
C HIS A 149 -5.64 -3.01 7.20
N LEU A 150 -5.36 -1.92 6.46
CA LEU A 150 -6.15 -1.54 5.28
C LEU A 150 -5.32 -1.61 4.01
N THR A 151 -4.13 -1.01 3.98
CA THR A 151 -3.43 -0.81 2.69
C THR A 151 -2.32 -1.81 2.39
N THR A 152 -1.94 -2.66 3.35
CA THR A 152 -0.91 -3.70 3.16
C THR A 152 -1.38 -5.07 3.65
N SER A 153 -0.78 -6.12 3.09
CA SER A 153 -0.98 -7.53 3.43
C SER A 153 0.29 -8.30 3.12
N ILE A 154 0.65 -9.32 3.90
CA ILE A 154 1.92 -10.04 3.69
C ILE A 154 1.87 -10.83 2.36
N PRO A 155 2.84 -10.65 1.45
CA PRO A 155 2.81 -11.19 0.09
C PRO A 155 3.17 -12.69 0.07
N ARG A 156 2.22 -13.55 0.46
CA ARG A 156 2.44 -15.00 0.59
C ARG A 156 2.34 -15.77 -0.72
N ASN A 157 1.69 -15.20 -1.73
CA ASN A 157 1.48 -15.85 -3.03
C ASN A 157 1.98 -15.00 -4.21
N LEU A 158 3.01 -14.18 -3.98
CA LEU A 158 3.66 -13.39 -5.02
C LEU A 158 4.99 -14.02 -5.43
N GLU A 159 5.29 -13.93 -6.72
CA GLU A 159 6.61 -14.15 -7.30
C GLU A 159 7.03 -12.92 -8.10
N ILE A 160 8.32 -12.59 -8.08
CA ILE A 160 8.87 -11.47 -8.87
C ILE A 160 9.24 -12.01 -10.24
N VAL A 161 8.65 -11.42 -11.29
CA VAL A 161 8.88 -11.79 -12.69
C VAL A 161 10.11 -11.08 -13.23
N GLY A 162 10.29 -9.80 -12.90
CA GLY A 162 11.41 -9.01 -13.37
C GLY A 162 11.26 -7.52 -13.15
N VAL A 163 12.18 -6.75 -13.70
CA VAL A 163 12.19 -5.28 -13.63
C VAL A 163 12.20 -4.69 -15.04
N LYS A 164 11.25 -3.79 -15.32
CA LYS A 164 11.16 -3.02 -16.56
C LYS A 164 11.55 -1.58 -16.27
N THR A 165 12.54 -1.04 -16.98
CA THR A 165 12.89 0.38 -16.88
C THR A 165 12.03 1.18 -17.84
N LEU A 166 11.38 2.21 -17.30
CA LEU A 166 10.53 3.13 -18.03
C LEU A 166 11.16 4.52 -17.97
N THR A 167 10.95 5.32 -19.00
CA THR A 167 11.39 6.70 -19.05
C THR A 167 10.19 7.54 -19.42
N ASP A 168 9.86 8.53 -18.59
CA ASP A 168 8.78 9.46 -18.89
C ASP A 168 9.21 10.47 -19.97
N TRP A 169 8.26 11.28 -20.42
CA TRP A 169 8.50 12.31 -21.44
C TRP A 169 9.46 13.41 -20.99
N LEU A 170 9.69 13.55 -19.68
CA LEU A 170 10.65 14.48 -19.07
C LEU A 170 12.06 13.87 -18.93
N GLY A 171 12.25 12.63 -19.39
CA GLY A 171 13.52 11.90 -19.30
C GLY A 171 13.82 11.33 -17.90
N ARG A 172 12.85 11.31 -16.99
CA ARG A 172 13.00 10.72 -15.66
C ARG A 172 12.84 9.21 -15.76
N ARG A 173 13.77 8.49 -15.14
CA ARG A 173 13.73 7.02 -15.08
C ARG A 173 12.83 6.56 -13.93
N SER A 174 11.99 5.59 -14.22
CA SER A 174 11.26 4.79 -13.23
C SER A 174 11.46 3.32 -13.52
N HIS A 175 11.31 2.48 -12.50
CA HIS A 175 11.46 1.04 -12.64
C HIS A 175 10.18 0.38 -12.18
N PHE A 176 9.60 -0.48 -13.02
CA PHE A 176 8.44 -1.28 -12.69
C PHE A 176 8.89 -2.69 -12.33
N VAL A 177 8.67 -3.09 -11.09
CA VAL A 177 8.89 -4.46 -10.61
C VAL A 177 7.60 -5.23 -10.85
N GLU A 178 7.63 -6.17 -11.80
CA GLU A 178 6.48 -6.98 -12.17
C GLU A 178 6.39 -8.22 -11.29
N VAL A 179 5.17 -8.56 -10.87
CA VAL A 179 4.90 -9.75 -10.08
C VAL A 179 3.87 -10.64 -10.75
N SER A 180 3.91 -11.92 -10.43
CA SER A 180 2.89 -12.91 -10.76
C SER A 180 2.32 -13.54 -9.50
N TYR A 181 1.09 -14.02 -9.60
CA TYR A 181 0.40 -14.70 -8.50
C TYR A 181 0.55 -16.20 -8.65
N ILE A 182 1.03 -16.84 -7.60
CA ILE A 182 1.11 -18.30 -7.54
C ILE A 182 -0.30 -18.81 -7.21
N SER A 183 -0.88 -19.60 -8.10
CA SER A 183 -2.12 -20.33 -7.82
C SER A 183 -1.89 -21.32 -6.67
N ARG A 184 -2.70 -21.22 -5.62
CA ARG A 184 -2.71 -22.19 -4.51
C ARG A 184 -3.27 -23.54 -4.95
#